data_AF-A0A7C4WYA8-F1
#
_entry.id   AF-A0A7C4WYA8-F1
#
_cell.length_a   1.000
_cell.length_b   1.000
_cell.length_c   1.000
_cell.angle_alpha   90.00
_cell.angle_beta   90.00
_cell.angle_gamma   90.00
#
_symmetry.space_group_name_H-M   'P 1'
#
loop_
_entity.id
_entity.type
_entity.pdbx_description
1 polymer ?
#
loop_
_entity_poly.entity_id
_entity_poly.type
_entity_poly.pdbx_seq_one_letter_code
_entity_poly.pdbx_strand_id
1 'polypeptide(L)'
;MAPDVIVWHYRRSAPFTFMRQIYRFAIGRFQAGKRKARLLKPLHVAAALTIPLLLALEFALRFIAAMWLYPILVMLFVFDCFFLAFLHTRKLMPSIYFPFVVFIFCCFWSLGAMREMLFPLRDPAGR
;
A
#
# COMPACT_ATOMS: atom_id res chain seq x y z
N MET A 1 20.09 3.62 -18.44
CA MET A 1 20.29 2.61 -17.39
C MET A 1 21.61 1.93 -17.73
N ALA A 2 22.56 1.85 -16.79
CA ALA A 2 23.78 1.07 -17.00
C ALA A 2 23.39 -0.42 -16.98
N PRO A 3 23.53 -1.16 -18.09
CA PRO A 3 23.03 -2.53 -18.20
C PRO A 3 23.78 -3.53 -17.29
N ASP A 4 24.93 -3.16 -16.74
CA ASP A 4 25.85 -4.08 -16.07
C ASP A 4 25.73 -4.09 -14.53
N VAL A 5 24.79 -3.35 -13.95
CA VAL A 5 24.62 -3.31 -12.49
C VAL A 5 23.66 -4.40 -12.03
N ILE A 6 24.22 -5.52 -11.58
CA ILE A 6 23.46 -6.57 -10.88
C ILE A 6 23.21 -6.13 -9.44
N VAL A 7 21.97 -5.77 -9.11
CA VAL A 7 21.61 -5.41 -7.73
C VAL A 7 20.90 -6.59 -7.06
N TRP A 8 21.57 -7.19 -6.08
CA TRP A 8 20.95 -8.20 -5.22
C TRP A 8 20.09 -7.51 -4.16
N HIS A 9 18.77 -7.67 -4.24
CA HIS A 9 17.86 -7.15 -3.23
C HIS A 9 17.68 -8.18 -2.11
N TYR A 10 18.35 -7.95 -0.98
CA TYR A 10 18.10 -8.74 0.22
C TYR A 10 16.70 -8.43 0.75
N ARG A 11 15.76 -9.38 0.63
CA ARG A 11 14.42 -9.23 1.19
C ARG A 11 14.51 -9.35 2.71
N ARG A 12 13.89 -8.41 3.42
CA ARG A 12 13.66 -8.52 4.86
C ARG A 12 12.64 -9.63 5.09
N SER A 13 12.99 -10.62 5.90
CA SER A 13 12.18 -11.83 6.15
C SER A 13 11.08 -11.62 7.18
N ALA A 14 11.21 -10.65 8.09
CA ALA A 14 10.28 -10.46 9.19
C ALA A 14 9.12 -9.51 8.82
N PRO A 15 7.86 -9.84 9.16
CA PRO A 15 6.69 -9.01 8.87
C PRO A 15 6.81 -7.57 9.37
N PHE A 16 7.26 -7.36 10.61
CA PHE A 16 7.42 -6.01 11.19
C PHE A 16 8.47 -5.17 10.45
N THR A 17 9.56 -5.80 10.00
CA THR A 17 10.58 -5.09 9.21
C THR A 17 10.06 -4.72 7.82
N PHE A 18 9.22 -5.56 7.23
CA PHE A 18 8.54 -5.26 5.97
C PHE A 18 7.56 -4.09 6.12
N MET A 19 6.71 -4.11 7.16
CA MET A 19 5.80 -3.02 7.50
C MET A 19 6.53 -1.68 7.65
N ARG A 20 7.62 -1.66 8.45
CA ARG A 20 8.46 -0.47 8.64
C ARG A 20 9.10 -0.01 7.34
N GLN A 21 9.51 -0.95 6.48
CA GLN A 21 10.07 -0.64 5.16
C GLN A 21 9.03 0.04 4.26
N ILE A 22 7.82 -0.51 4.15
CA ILE A 22 6.74 0.08 3.33
C ILE A 22 6.38 1.47 3.83
N TYR A 23 6.22 1.63 5.15
CA TYR A 23 5.93 2.92 5.78
C TYR A 23 6.98 3.99 5.43
N ARG A 24 8.27 3.68 5.62
CA ARG A 24 9.37 4.61 5.30
C ARG A 24 9.50 4.87 3.80
N PHE A 25 9.26 3.85 2.99
CA PHE A 25 9.29 3.96 1.54
C PHE A 25 8.20 4.89 1.02
N ALA A 26 6.98 4.82 1.58
CA ALA A 26 5.90 5.74 1.27
C ALA A 26 6.28 7.20 1.58
N ILE A 27 6.82 7.47 2.78
CA ILE A 27 7.31 8.80 3.16
C ILE A 27 8.33 9.32 2.14
N GLY A 28 9.37 8.54 1.86
CA GLY A 28 10.42 8.93 0.92
C GLY A 28 9.87 9.16 -0.50
N ARG A 29 8.87 8.39 -0.93
CA ARG A 29 8.24 8.56 -2.24
C ARG A 29 7.42 9.85 -2.32
N PHE A 30 6.68 10.19 -1.28
CA PHE A 30 5.93 11.45 -1.22
C PHE A 30 6.86 12.67 -1.14
N GLN A 31 7.97 12.58 -0.41
CA GLN A 31 9.02 13.61 -0.43
C GLN A 31 9.65 13.79 -1.81
N ALA A 32 9.95 12.69 -2.50
CA ALA A 32 10.42 12.75 -3.88
C ALA A 32 9.38 13.38 -4.82
N GLY A 33 8.09 13.08 -4.60
CA GLY A 33 6.97 13.69 -5.31
C GLY A 33 6.87 15.20 -5.11
N LYS A 34 7.09 15.70 -3.89
CA LYS A 34 7.15 17.14 -3.58
C LYS A 34 8.25 17.86 -4.38
N ARG A 35 9.40 17.21 -4.60
CA ARG A 35 10.49 17.76 -5.40
C ARG A 35 10.26 17.66 -6.91
N LYS A 36 9.68 16.55 -7.38
CA LYS A 36 9.36 16.30 -8.79
C LYS A 36 8.09 15.46 -8.88
N ALA A 37 6.97 16.09 -9.26
CA ALA A 37 5.66 15.44 -9.31
C ALA A 37 5.64 14.13 -10.14
N ARG A 38 6.39 14.07 -11.25
CA ARG A 38 6.52 12.87 -12.10
C ARG A 38 7.03 11.61 -11.38
N LEU A 39 7.67 11.75 -10.21
CA LEU A 39 8.14 10.62 -9.41
C LEU A 39 7.02 9.94 -8.62
N LEU A 40 5.87 10.61 -8.47
CA LEU A 40 4.67 10.10 -7.82
C LEU A 40 3.62 9.73 -8.87
N LYS A 41 3.62 8.46 -9.29
CA LYS A 41 2.60 7.91 -10.19
C LYS A 41 1.20 7.89 -9.56
N PRO A 42 0.10 7.96 -10.33
CA PRO A 42 -1.27 7.92 -9.81
C PRO A 42 -1.57 6.74 -8.87
N LEU A 43 -1.00 5.57 -9.16
CA LEU A 43 -1.17 4.38 -8.31
C LEU A 43 -0.66 4.59 -6.87
N HIS A 44 0.39 5.40 -6.68
CA HIS A 44 0.89 5.74 -5.34
C HIS A 44 -0.13 6.57 -4.55
N VAL A 45 -0.83 7.47 -5.24
CA VAL A 45 -1.88 8.31 -4.65
C VAL A 45 -3.10 7.44 -4.33
N ALA A 46 -3.52 6.57 -5.26
CA ALA A 46 -4.61 5.62 -5.02
C ALA A 46 -4.33 4.74 -3.79
N ALA A 47 -3.13 4.16 -3.70
CA ALA A 47 -2.72 3.36 -2.54
C ALA A 47 -2.66 4.19 -1.25
N ALA A 48 -2.29 5.48 -1.32
CA ALA A 48 -2.25 6.36 -0.16
C ALA A 48 -3.64 6.65 0.43
N LEU A 49 -4.68 6.60 -0.41
CA LEU A 49 -6.07 6.82 -0.01
C LEU A 49 -6.75 5.59 0.60
N THR A 50 -6.06 4.45 0.71
CA THR A 50 -6.67 3.20 1.23
C THR A 50 -7.36 3.40 2.59
N ILE A 51 -6.67 3.94 3.61
CA ILE A 51 -7.27 4.12 4.94
C ILE A 51 -8.41 5.15 4.92
N PRO A 52 -8.24 6.36 4.34
CA PRO A 52 -9.34 7.31 4.18
C PRO A 52 -10.57 6.72 3.48
N LEU A 53 -10.38 5.94 2.42
CA LEU A 53 -11.46 5.30 1.67
C LEU A 53 -12.14 4.19 2.48
N LEU A 54 -11.39 3.39 3.26
CA LEU A 54 -11.98 2.39 4.14
C LEU A 54 -12.85 3.04 5.23
N LEU A 55 -12.37 4.13 5.83
CA LEU A 55 -13.14 4.89 6.83
C LEU A 55 -14.39 5.55 6.21
N ALA A 56 -14.25 6.14 5.03
CA ALA A 56 -15.37 6.71 4.29
C ALA A 56 -16.41 5.65 3.89
N LEU A 57 -15.95 4.48 3.44
CA LEU A 57 -16.81 3.34 3.13
C LEU A 57 -17.56 2.85 4.37
N GLU A 58 -16.87 2.66 5.50
CA GLU A 58 -17.52 2.26 6.75
C GLU A 58 -18.59 3.27 7.17
N PHE A 59 -18.25 4.56 7.15
CA PHE A 59 -19.20 5.62 7.48
C PHE A 59 -20.43 5.61 6.55
N ALA A 60 -20.20 5.50 5.23
CA ALA A 60 -21.27 5.44 4.25
C ALA A 60 -22.19 4.23 4.45
N LEU A 61 -21.64 3.03 4.70
CA LEU A 61 -22.40 1.81 4.94
C LEU A 61 -23.24 1.89 6.23
N ARG A 62 -22.70 2.51 7.29
CA ARG A 62 -23.46 2.78 8.52
C ARG A 62 -24.60 3.76 8.25
N PHE A 63 -24.34 4.82 7.50
CA PHE A 63 -25.33 5.85 7.17
C PHE A 63 -26.54 5.28 6.42
N ILE A 64 -26.33 4.33 5.49
CA ILE A 64 -27.42 3.67 4.74
C ILE A 64 -27.91 2.37 5.39
N ALA A 65 -27.50 2.07 6.63
CA ALA A 65 -27.84 0.83 7.34
C ALA A 65 -27.50 -0.48 6.58
N ALA A 66 -26.47 -0.47 5.74
CA ALA A 66 -26.06 -1.60 4.90
C ALA A 66 -24.74 -2.25 5.36
N MET A 67 -24.46 -2.26 6.66
CA MET A 67 -23.21 -2.85 7.21
C MET A 67 -23.02 -4.34 6.88
N TRP A 68 -24.10 -5.05 6.55
CA TRP A 68 -24.04 -6.43 6.07
C TRP A 68 -23.28 -6.58 4.74
N LEU A 69 -23.12 -5.51 3.95
CA LEU A 69 -22.30 -5.50 2.74
C LEU A 69 -20.80 -5.53 3.04
N TYR A 70 -20.36 -5.05 4.20
CA TYR A 70 -18.96 -4.96 4.54
C TYR A 70 -18.21 -6.31 4.45
N PRO A 71 -18.68 -7.41 5.08
CA PRO A 71 -18.02 -8.72 4.92
C PRO A 71 -18.03 -9.23 3.47
N ILE A 72 -19.06 -8.89 2.67
CA ILE A 72 -19.13 -9.27 1.24
C ILE A 72 -18.03 -8.56 0.46
N LEU A 73 -17.85 -7.25 0.65
CA LEU A 73 -16.79 -6.48 0.00
C LEU A 73 -15.39 -6.97 0.39
N VAL A 74 -15.18 -7.32 1.66
CA VAL A 74 -13.92 -7.92 2.13
C VAL A 74 -13.69 -9.29 1.47
N MET A 75 -14.71 -10.14 1.39
CA MET A 75 -14.61 -11.45 0.75
C MET A 75 -14.28 -11.33 -0.74
N LEU A 76 -14.94 -10.40 -1.45
CA LEU A 76 -14.66 -10.11 -2.86
C LEU A 76 -13.21 -9.65 -3.05
N PHE A 77 -12.74 -8.70 -2.24
CA PHE A 77 -11.35 -8.25 -2.28
C PHE A 77 -10.35 -9.40 -2.06
N VAL A 78 -10.58 -10.24 -1.05
CA VAL A 78 -9.72 -11.40 -0.78
C VAL A 78 -9.73 -12.39 -1.94
N PHE A 79 -10.90 -12.68 -2.49
CA PHE A 79 -11.05 -13.56 -3.64
C PHE A 79 -10.34 -13.01 -4.88
N ASP A 80 -10.52 -11.73 -5.19
CA ASP A 80 -9.88 -11.08 -6.34
C ASP A 80 -8.35 -11.09 -6.21
N CYS A 81 -7.83 -10.74 -5.03
CA CYS A 81 -6.39 -10.81 -4.76
C CYS A 81 -5.86 -12.24 -4.91
N PHE A 82 -6.54 -13.22 -4.33
CA PHE A 82 -6.16 -14.63 -4.46
C PHE A 82 -6.15 -15.07 -5.92
N PHE A 83 -7.22 -14.79 -6.65
CA PHE A 83 -7.40 -15.22 -8.03
C PHE A 83 -6.35 -14.59 -8.96
N LEU A 84 -6.10 -13.29 -8.83
CA LEU A 84 -5.06 -12.60 -9.59
C LEU A 84 -3.66 -13.17 -9.29
N ALA A 85 -3.36 -13.44 -8.02
CA ALA A 85 -2.10 -14.05 -7.63
C ALA A 85 -1.96 -15.49 -8.18
N PHE A 86 -3.05 -16.24 -8.21
CA PHE A 86 -3.07 -17.60 -8.72
C PHE A 86 -2.89 -17.63 -10.23
N LEU A 87 -3.57 -16.76 -10.98
CA LEU A 87 -3.41 -16.63 -12.42
C LEU A 87 -1.96 -16.31 -12.81
N HIS A 88 -1.30 -15.46 -12.02
CA HIS A 88 0.08 -15.04 -12.29
C HIS A 88 1.13 -16.07 -11.86
N THR A 89 1.00 -16.64 -10.66
CA THR A 89 2.04 -17.50 -10.07
C THR A 89 1.82 -18.99 -10.32
N ARG A 90 0.57 -19.40 -10.61
CA ARG A 90 0.12 -20.79 -10.71
C ARG A 90 0.46 -21.62 -9.46
N LYS A 91 0.64 -20.99 -8.30
CA LYS A 91 1.00 -21.63 -7.03
C LYS A 91 -0.01 -21.27 -5.96
N LEU A 92 -0.51 -22.28 -5.24
CA LEU A 92 -1.54 -22.09 -4.23
C LEU A 92 -1.05 -21.28 -3.03
N MET A 93 0.07 -21.68 -2.42
CA MET A 93 0.57 -21.04 -1.19
C MET A 93 0.83 -19.53 -1.36
N PRO A 94 1.57 -19.04 -2.39
CA PRO A 94 1.73 -17.61 -2.61
C PRO A 94 0.41 -16.87 -2.80
N SER A 95 -0.57 -17.52 -3.44
CA SER A 95 -1.88 -16.91 -3.72
C SER A 95 -2.71 -16.72 -2.45
N ILE A 96 -2.64 -17.66 -1.50
CA ILE A 96 -3.27 -17.54 -0.17
C ILE A 96 -2.66 -16.38 0.63
N TYR A 97 -1.33 -16.22 0.59
CA TYR A 97 -0.67 -15.14 1.34
C TYR A 97 -0.83 -13.76 0.70
N PHE A 98 -1.10 -13.70 -0.60
CA PHE A 98 -1.10 -12.44 -1.34
C PHE A 98 -2.12 -11.40 -0.84
N PRO A 99 -3.40 -11.73 -0.56
CA PRO A 99 -4.34 -10.79 0.05
C PRO A 99 -3.81 -10.13 1.32
N PHE A 100 -3.15 -10.89 2.21
CA PHE A 100 -2.58 -10.38 3.45
C PHE A 100 -1.41 -9.43 3.19
N VAL A 101 -0.53 -9.78 2.24
CA VAL A 101 0.61 -8.93 1.86
C VAL A 101 0.13 -7.62 1.24
N VAL A 102 -0.88 -7.67 0.36
CA VAL A 102 -1.49 -6.47 -0.24
C VAL A 102 -2.16 -5.62 0.81
N PHE A 103 -2.93 -6.21 1.73
CA PHE A 103 -3.56 -5.49 2.84
C PHE A 103 -2.51 -4.76 3.69
N ILE A 104 -1.47 -5.47 4.14
CA ILE A 104 -0.37 -4.87 4.91
C ILE A 104 0.31 -3.75 4.10
N PHE A 105 0.60 -4.00 2.82
CA PHE A 105 1.22 -3.01 1.96
C PHE A 105 0.37 -1.74 1.90
N CYS A 106 -0.91 -1.84 1.57
CA CYS A 106 -1.81 -0.69 1.43
C CYS A 106 -2.00 0.07 2.74
N CYS A 107 -2.16 -0.64 3.88
CA CYS A 107 -2.27 -0.01 5.19
C CYS A 107 -1.01 0.78 5.55
N PHE A 108 0.17 0.16 5.52
CA PHE A 108 1.41 0.84 5.94
C PHE A 108 1.88 1.88 4.93
N TRP A 109 1.57 1.70 3.64
CA TRP A 109 1.77 2.72 2.62
C TRP A 109 0.91 3.96 2.90
N SER A 110 -0.40 3.75 3.13
CA SER A 110 -1.35 4.81 3.45
C SER A 110 -0.96 5.55 4.73
N LEU A 111 -0.59 4.84 5.80
CA LEU A 111 -0.07 5.45 7.04
C LEU A 111 1.18 6.30 6.80
N GLY A 112 2.15 5.80 6.03
CA GLY A 112 3.38 6.55 5.72
C GLY A 112 3.10 7.80 4.90
N ALA A 113 2.24 7.69 3.88
CA ALA A 113 1.81 8.80 3.05
C ALA A 113 1.05 9.85 3.86
N MET A 114 0.04 9.44 4.64
CA MET A 114 -0.74 10.33 5.50
C MET A 114 0.16 11.04 6.50
N ARG A 115 1.10 10.34 7.13
CA ARG A 115 2.04 10.96 8.06
C ARG A 115 2.88 12.05 7.37
N GLU A 116 3.32 11.84 6.14
CA GLU A 116 4.09 12.85 5.38
C GLU A 116 3.22 14.00 4.83
N MET A 117 1.92 13.79 4.65
CA MET A 117 0.96 14.81 4.23
C MET A 117 0.49 15.68 5.42
N LEU A 118 0.22 15.06 6.57
CA LEU A 118 -0.26 15.74 7.78
C LEU A 118 0.87 16.36 8.60
N PHE A 119 2.00 15.66 8.72
CA PHE A 119 3.16 16.06 9.52
C PHE A 119 4.45 15.93 8.71
N PRO A 120 4.64 16.77 7.67
CA PRO A 120 5.79 16.65 6.77
C PRO A 120 7.11 16.67 7.56
N LEU A 121 8.02 15.73 7.25
CA LEU A 121 9.40 15.87 7.78
C LEU A 121 10.03 17.10 7.16
N ARG A 122 10.88 17.76 7.94
CA ARG A 122 11.79 18.78 7.42
C ARG A 122 12.60 18.17 6.28
N ASP A 123 12.70 18.89 5.17
CA ASP A 123 13.58 18.48 4.08
C ASP A 123 15.01 18.37 4.65
N PRO A 124 15.75 17.27 4.41
CA PRO A 124 17.17 17.19 4.75
C PRO A 124 18.00 18.36 4.20
N ALA A 125 17.49 19.06 3.17
CA ALA A 125 18.07 20.27 2.61
C ALA A 125 17.72 21.57 3.36
N GLY A 126 16.97 21.51 4.47
CA GLY A 126 16.69 22.66 5.34
C GLY A 126 15.74 23.72 4.77
N ARG A 127 14.88 23.36 3.81
CA ARG A 127 13.86 24.24 3.24
C ARG A 127 12.46 23.84 3.69
#